data_AF-A0A560GX28-F1
#
_entry.id   AF-A0A560GX28-F1
#
_cell.length_a   1.000
_cell.length_b   1.000
_cell.length_c   1.000
_cell.angle_alpha   90.00
_cell.angle_beta   90.00
_cell.angle_gamma   90.00
#
_symmetry.space_group_name_H-M   'P 1'
#
loop_
_entity.id
_entity.type
_entity.pdbx_description
1 polymer ?
#
loop_
_entity_poly.entity_id
_entity_poly.type
_entity_poly.pdbx_seq_one_letter_code
_entity_poly.pdbx_strand_id
1 'polypeptide(L)'
;MRRLSFRTLSSLALATIVAVSTTIAPAMAQDRGDDHRWDDHHRGDDRRWEEHRGWDDHRGPGPWAPHYGHFRERDVFIYGRGPVLVPEYRRHLYRDVVVLRPYGVYYTGYGHYYRDEEAYRWLGLTAITLTLLDSLAEQQERALEDAQVRATMAPVGQPVVWNDGNASGSVIALRDGHTTDGQYCREFQQNVTIGGQTQQAYGTACQQPDGAWRVVADND
;
A
#
# COMPACT_ATOMS: atom_id res chain seq x y z
N MET A 1 -64.41 -22.38 12.33
CA MET A 1 -65.57 -21.59 12.81
C MET A 1 -65.42 -20.14 12.36
N ARG A 2 -66.50 -19.59 11.79
CA ARG A 2 -66.93 -18.19 11.57
C ARG A 2 -65.92 -17.03 11.32
N ARG A 3 -66.23 -16.31 10.23
CA ARG A 3 -65.77 -14.97 9.80
C ARG A 3 -66.27 -13.83 10.71
N LEU A 4 -65.75 -12.62 10.42
CA LEU A 4 -66.20 -11.23 10.70
C LEU A 4 -65.39 -10.53 11.80
N SER A 5 -65.09 -9.23 11.78
CA SER A 5 -65.22 -8.13 10.81
C SER A 5 -64.52 -6.89 11.40
N PHE A 6 -64.12 -5.98 10.51
CA PHE A 6 -63.56 -4.63 10.70
C PHE A 6 -64.27 -3.71 11.71
N ARG A 7 -63.47 -2.83 12.36
CA ARG A 7 -63.69 -1.36 12.61
C ARG A 7 -62.31 -0.70 12.87
N THR A 8 -61.70 0.09 11.98
CA THR A 8 -61.88 1.52 11.60
C THR A 8 -61.61 2.58 12.70
N LEU A 9 -60.66 3.47 12.35
CA LEU A 9 -60.57 4.94 12.56
C LEU A 9 -59.64 5.52 13.66
N SER A 10 -58.57 6.15 13.13
CA SER A 10 -58.20 7.56 13.28
C SER A 10 -57.72 8.12 14.63
N SER A 11 -56.48 8.61 14.63
CA SER A 11 -56.21 9.97 15.09
C SER A 11 -54.99 10.58 14.37
N LEU A 12 -55.27 11.58 13.53
CA LEU A 12 -54.34 12.56 13.00
C LEU A 12 -54.33 13.75 13.96
N ALA A 13 -53.16 14.20 14.41
CA ALA A 13 -52.91 15.55 14.92
C ALA A 13 -51.40 15.83 14.81
N LEU A 14 -50.97 16.53 13.76
CA LEU A 14 -50.75 17.98 13.70
C LEU A 14 -49.29 18.35 14.02
N ALA A 15 -48.58 18.70 12.95
CA ALA A 15 -47.26 19.29 12.94
C ALA A 15 -47.27 20.69 13.55
N THR A 16 -46.25 21.03 14.32
CA THR A 16 -45.79 22.41 14.52
C THR A 16 -44.30 22.51 14.20
N ILE A 17 -44.03 23.22 13.11
CA ILE A 17 -42.73 23.64 12.64
C ILE A 17 -42.38 24.91 13.43
N VAL A 18 -41.18 24.97 14.02
CA VAL A 18 -40.54 26.25 14.38
C VAL A 18 -39.20 26.31 13.66
N ALA A 19 -39.19 27.04 12.56
CA ALA A 19 -37.98 27.49 11.89
C ALA A 19 -37.51 28.77 12.57
N VAL A 20 -36.27 28.80 13.06
CA VAL A 20 -35.59 30.06 13.40
C VAL A 20 -34.52 30.28 12.34
N SER A 21 -34.87 31.14 11.39
CA SER A 21 -33.97 31.67 10.37
C SER A 21 -33.51 33.04 10.85
N THR A 22 -32.22 33.22 11.16
CA THR A 22 -31.60 34.55 11.21
C THR A 22 -30.56 34.65 10.11
N THR A 23 -30.81 35.59 9.20
CA THR A 23 -30.00 35.91 8.03
C THR A 23 -28.78 36.76 8.39
N ILE A 24 -27.71 36.53 7.64
CA ILE A 24 -26.36 37.07 7.74
C ILE A 24 -26.30 38.55 7.28
N ALA A 25 -25.34 39.31 7.81
CA ALA A 25 -24.68 40.36 7.02
C ALA A 25 -23.15 40.27 7.19
N PRO A 26 -22.36 40.27 6.10
CA PRO A 26 -20.91 40.40 6.16
C PRO A 26 -20.54 41.89 6.24
N ALA A 27 -19.63 42.26 7.14
CA ALA A 27 -19.01 43.58 7.10
C ALA A 27 -17.86 43.54 6.09
N MET A 28 -18.06 44.20 4.95
CA MET A 28 -16.99 44.53 4.01
C MET A 28 -16.18 45.70 4.57
N ALA A 29 -14.86 45.53 4.68
CA ALA A 29 -13.92 46.64 4.70
C ALA A 29 -13.17 46.61 3.36
N GLN A 30 -13.44 47.62 2.54
CA GLN A 30 -12.81 47.84 1.25
C GLN A 30 -12.05 49.15 1.38
N ASP A 31 -10.72 49.07 1.42
CA ASP A 31 -9.86 50.22 1.18
C ASP A 31 -9.13 49.98 -0.14
N ARG A 32 -9.46 50.80 -1.13
CA ARG A 32 -8.78 50.91 -2.42
C ARG A 32 -7.93 52.17 -2.34
N GLY A 33 -6.62 52.00 -2.44
CA GLY A 33 -5.66 53.08 -2.60
C GLY A 33 -4.72 52.74 -3.76
N ASP A 34 -4.75 53.63 -4.74
CA ASP A 34 -4.26 53.52 -6.10
C ASP A 34 -2.72 53.60 -6.26
N ASP A 35 -2.26 52.87 -7.28
CA ASP A 35 -1.15 53.04 -8.24
C ASP A 35 -0.06 54.11 -8.02
N HIS A 36 1.20 53.63 -7.92
CA HIS A 36 2.37 54.32 -8.46
C HIS A 36 3.40 53.34 -9.07
N ARG A 37 3.38 53.29 -10.40
CA ARG A 37 4.48 53.13 -11.39
C ARG A 37 5.90 53.40 -10.87
N TRP A 38 6.85 52.50 -11.18
CA TRP A 38 8.25 52.76 -11.64
C TRP A 38 8.76 51.45 -12.29
N ASP A 39 8.76 51.35 -13.62
CA ASP A 39 9.89 51.60 -14.53
C ASP A 39 11.04 50.55 -14.41
N ASP A 40 11.22 49.79 -15.49
CA ASP A 40 12.38 48.95 -15.77
C ASP A 40 13.67 49.80 -15.77
N HIS A 41 14.78 49.29 -15.22
CA HIS A 41 16.12 49.31 -15.82
C HIS A 41 17.12 48.46 -15.01
N HIS A 42 17.84 47.61 -15.74
CA HIS A 42 18.99 46.82 -15.31
C HIS A 42 20.09 47.64 -14.61
N ARG A 43 20.85 47.03 -13.67
CA ARG A 43 22.34 46.94 -13.65
C ARG A 43 22.92 46.61 -12.25
N GLY A 44 23.84 45.63 -12.21
CA GLY A 44 24.73 45.25 -11.10
C GLY A 44 24.65 43.74 -10.84
N ASP A 45 25.42 42.88 -11.51
CA ASP A 45 26.83 42.53 -11.18
C ASP A 45 26.91 42.14 -9.68
N ASP A 46 27.18 40.90 -9.26
CA ASP A 46 28.35 40.09 -9.62
C ASP A 46 28.11 38.59 -9.30
N ARG A 47 28.92 37.74 -9.93
CA ARG A 47 29.35 36.36 -9.56
C ARG A 47 28.85 35.23 -10.47
N ARG A 48 29.62 35.06 -11.56
CA ARG A 48 30.46 33.88 -11.82
C ARG A 48 29.78 32.53 -11.59
N TRP A 49 29.27 31.95 -12.67
CA TRP A 49 29.69 30.62 -13.15
C TRP A 49 29.68 30.63 -14.68
N GLU A 50 30.87 30.59 -15.28
CA GLU A 50 31.03 30.23 -16.69
C GLU A 50 30.71 28.75 -16.82
N GLU A 51 29.58 28.40 -17.44
CA GLU A 51 29.43 27.05 -18.01
C GLU A 51 28.40 27.07 -19.16
N HIS A 52 28.82 27.60 -20.30
CA HIS A 52 28.16 27.29 -21.57
C HIS A 52 29.20 27.05 -22.66
N ARG A 53 29.14 25.84 -23.24
CA ARG A 53 29.51 25.38 -24.59
C ARG A 53 30.14 23.99 -24.47
N GLY A 54 29.62 22.92 -25.07
CA GLY A 54 28.50 22.73 -25.97
C GLY A 54 28.40 21.23 -26.24
N TRP A 55 27.18 20.71 -26.33
CA TRP A 55 26.91 19.37 -26.82
C TRP A 55 25.96 19.49 -28.01
N ASP A 56 26.44 20.12 -29.06
CA ASP A 56 25.84 20.05 -30.39
C ASP A 56 26.73 19.10 -31.22
N ASP A 57 26.26 17.86 -31.43
CA ASP A 57 25.95 17.38 -32.79
C ASP A 57 25.68 15.86 -32.86
N HIS A 58 24.42 15.58 -33.19
CA HIS A 58 23.97 14.61 -34.20
C HIS A 58 24.30 13.12 -34.04
N ARG A 59 23.79 12.50 -32.97
CA ARG A 59 23.32 11.12 -33.06
C ARG A 59 21.97 10.97 -32.37
N GLY A 60 20.90 11.28 -33.09
CA GLY A 60 19.55 10.96 -32.66
C GLY A 60 19.43 9.46 -32.33
N PRO A 61 18.55 9.07 -31.40
CA PRO A 61 18.39 7.68 -31.02
C PRO A 61 17.99 6.87 -32.26
N GLY A 62 18.75 5.82 -32.54
CA GLY A 62 18.61 5.03 -33.76
C GLY A 62 17.29 4.25 -33.83
N PRO A 63 17.03 3.56 -34.96
CA PRO A 63 15.75 2.90 -35.28
C PRO A 63 15.27 1.79 -34.32
N TRP A 64 16.04 1.51 -33.27
CA TRP A 64 15.77 0.54 -32.21
C TRP A 64 15.47 1.19 -30.87
N ALA A 65 15.16 2.49 -30.81
CA ALA A 65 14.79 3.13 -29.56
C ALA A 65 13.33 2.84 -29.20
N PRO A 66 13.03 2.06 -28.15
CA PRO A 66 11.68 1.95 -27.62
C PRO A 66 11.43 3.14 -26.67
N HIS A 67 10.31 3.79 -26.90
CA HIS A 67 9.81 4.97 -26.19
C HIS A 67 9.14 4.57 -24.86
N TYR A 68 9.31 5.40 -23.83
CA TYR A 68 8.86 5.24 -22.43
C TYR A 68 9.44 4.03 -21.67
N GLY A 69 10.45 4.27 -20.82
CA GLY A 69 10.82 3.30 -19.79
C GLY A 69 12.13 3.61 -19.08
N HIS A 70 12.06 3.86 -17.77
CA HIS A 70 13.15 3.57 -16.83
C HIS A 70 12.57 3.16 -15.46
N PHE A 71 11.93 1.99 -15.38
CA PHE A 71 11.79 1.24 -14.12
C PHE A 71 13.02 0.33 -13.97
N ARG A 72 13.55 0.15 -12.75
CA ARG A 72 14.72 -0.70 -12.48
C ARG A 72 14.29 -1.98 -11.78
N GLU A 73 15.12 -3.01 -11.86
CA GLU A 73 14.98 -4.41 -11.37
C GLU A 73 14.80 -4.57 -9.83
N ARG A 74 14.34 -3.53 -9.13
CA ARG A 74 14.48 -3.31 -7.68
C ARG A 74 13.23 -2.73 -6.99
N ASP A 75 12.12 -2.64 -7.69
CA ASP A 75 10.92 -1.95 -7.22
C ASP A 75 9.91 -2.97 -6.64
N VAL A 76 9.51 -2.79 -5.37
CA VAL A 76 8.53 -3.65 -4.69
C VAL A 76 7.16 -3.02 -4.75
N PHE A 77 6.19 -3.70 -5.35
CA PHE A 77 4.82 -3.20 -5.46
C PHE A 77 4.05 -3.48 -4.17
N ILE A 78 3.65 -2.44 -3.46
CA ILE A 78 2.67 -2.54 -2.37
C ILE A 78 1.32 -2.12 -2.95
N TYR A 79 0.33 -3.01 -2.89
CA TYR A 79 -1.04 -2.68 -3.30
C TYR A 79 -1.52 -1.41 -2.60
N GLY A 80 -1.94 -0.43 -3.42
CA GLY A 80 -2.47 0.85 -2.95
C GLY A 80 -1.44 1.92 -2.56
N ARG A 81 -0.12 1.68 -2.70
CA ARG A 81 0.92 2.69 -2.36
C ARG A 81 2.01 2.91 -3.42
N GLY A 82 1.93 2.24 -4.58
CA GLY A 82 2.90 2.38 -5.66
C GLY A 82 4.21 1.63 -5.39
N PRO A 83 5.23 1.80 -6.24
CA PRO A 83 6.51 1.11 -6.09
C PRO A 83 7.29 1.61 -4.87
N VAL A 84 7.85 0.68 -4.09
CA VAL A 84 8.72 0.94 -2.95
C VAL A 84 10.16 0.63 -3.34
N LEU A 85 11.03 1.62 -3.14
CA LEU A 85 12.46 1.47 -3.31
C LEU A 85 13.03 0.66 -2.14
N VAL A 86 13.54 -0.54 -2.41
CA VAL A 86 14.21 -1.36 -1.41
C VAL A 86 15.73 -1.15 -1.50
N PRO A 87 16.40 -0.65 -0.45
CA PRO A 87 17.84 -0.55 -0.43
C PRO A 87 18.51 -1.91 -0.64
N GLU A 88 19.70 -1.94 -1.24
CA GLU A 88 20.40 -3.19 -1.56
C GLU A 88 20.67 -4.06 -0.32
N TYR A 89 21.00 -3.47 0.82
CA TYR A 89 21.21 -4.20 2.08
C TYR A 89 19.92 -4.78 2.69
N ARG A 90 18.74 -4.41 2.17
CA ARG A 90 17.42 -4.90 2.61
C ARG A 90 16.77 -5.86 1.61
N ARG A 91 17.53 -6.26 0.59
CA ARG A 91 17.14 -7.31 -0.34
C ARG A 91 18.29 -8.28 -0.53
N HIS A 92 17.95 -9.54 -0.72
CA HIS A 92 18.91 -10.55 -1.12
C HIS A 92 18.21 -11.62 -1.94
N LEU A 93 19.02 -12.42 -2.62
CA LEU A 93 18.55 -13.60 -3.34
C LEU A 93 18.90 -14.82 -2.51
N TYR A 94 17.90 -15.63 -2.17
CA TYR A 94 18.14 -16.95 -1.60
C TYR A 94 17.61 -18.00 -2.57
N ARG A 95 18.54 -18.77 -3.17
CA ARG A 95 18.29 -19.61 -4.34
C ARG A 95 17.73 -18.77 -5.50
N ASP A 96 16.44 -18.89 -5.75
CA ASP A 96 15.70 -18.25 -6.83
C ASP A 96 14.56 -17.37 -6.28
N VAL A 97 14.50 -17.16 -4.96
CA VAL A 97 13.52 -16.31 -4.30
C VAL A 97 14.17 -14.97 -3.95
N VAL A 98 13.58 -13.88 -4.47
CA VAL A 98 13.96 -12.52 -4.10
C VAL A 98 13.33 -12.21 -2.74
N VAL A 99 14.17 -11.96 -1.74
CA VAL A 99 13.76 -11.59 -0.38
C VAL A 99 13.79 -10.07 -0.27
N LEU A 100 12.69 -9.48 0.18
CA LEU A 100 12.49 -8.04 0.17
C LEU A 100 11.95 -7.61 1.53
N ARG A 101 12.73 -6.84 2.30
CA ARG A 101 12.28 -6.35 3.60
C ARG A 101 12.36 -4.82 3.63
N PRO A 102 11.56 -4.05 2.88
CA PRO A 102 11.68 -2.58 2.85
C PRO A 102 11.54 -1.91 4.22
N TYR A 103 10.70 -2.48 5.09
CA TYR A 103 10.39 -1.99 6.43
C TYR A 103 10.72 -3.06 7.47
N GLY A 104 10.73 -2.67 8.74
CA GLY A 104 10.88 -3.55 9.89
C GLY A 104 12.33 -3.91 10.25
N VAL A 105 12.47 -4.84 11.19
CA VAL A 105 13.75 -5.39 11.61
C VAL A 105 14.32 -6.27 10.49
N TYR A 106 15.63 -6.13 10.24
CA TYR A 106 16.32 -6.97 9.25
C TYR A 106 16.87 -8.23 9.93
N TYR A 107 16.29 -9.39 9.64
CA TYR A 107 16.73 -10.70 10.10
C TYR A 107 16.56 -11.77 9.00
N THR A 108 17.24 -12.90 9.19
CA THR A 108 17.09 -14.09 8.34
C THR A 108 15.88 -14.93 8.73
N GLY A 109 15.41 -15.72 7.79
CA GLY A 109 14.28 -16.60 7.97
C GLY A 109 12.94 -15.90 7.77
N TYR A 110 11.88 -16.56 8.21
CA TYR A 110 10.50 -16.12 8.09
C TYR A 110 9.60 -16.83 9.12
N GLY A 111 8.91 -16.07 9.97
CA GLY A 111 8.09 -16.59 11.06
C GLY A 111 8.92 -17.40 12.07
N HIS A 112 8.49 -18.64 12.34
CA HIS A 112 9.19 -19.58 13.22
C HIS A 112 10.43 -20.24 12.60
N TYR A 113 10.70 -20.03 11.31
CA TYR A 113 11.89 -20.54 10.63
C TYR A 113 12.97 -19.46 10.70
N TYR A 114 14.00 -19.64 11.52
CA TYR A 114 14.98 -18.57 11.83
C TYR A 114 16.11 -18.45 10.80
N ARG A 115 16.25 -19.45 9.93
CA ARG A 115 17.26 -19.48 8.88
C ARG A 115 16.59 -19.52 7.52
N ASP A 116 17.20 -18.86 6.54
CA ASP A 116 16.70 -18.85 5.15
C ASP A 116 16.58 -20.27 4.57
N GLU A 117 17.45 -21.20 4.99
CA GLU A 117 17.40 -22.60 4.57
C GLU A 117 16.10 -23.32 5.00
N GLU A 118 15.59 -22.97 6.18
CA GLU A 118 14.36 -23.52 6.76
C GLU A 118 13.14 -22.76 6.23
N ALA A 119 13.30 -21.45 5.99
CA ALA A 119 12.25 -20.53 5.59
C ALA A 119 12.03 -20.45 4.08
N TYR A 120 12.89 -21.06 3.25
CA TYR A 120 12.92 -20.90 1.79
C TYR A 120 11.55 -20.89 1.12
N ARG A 121 10.65 -21.78 1.56
CA ARG A 121 9.30 -21.90 0.98
C ARG A 121 8.45 -20.63 1.14
N TRP A 122 8.75 -19.81 2.13
CA TRP A 122 7.94 -18.68 2.57
C TRP A 122 8.60 -17.32 2.33
N LEU A 123 9.91 -17.30 2.05
CA LEU A 123 10.69 -16.07 1.91
C LEU A 123 10.11 -15.09 0.88
N GLY A 124 9.45 -15.55 -0.18
CA GLY A 124 8.86 -14.65 -1.18
C GLY A 124 7.65 -13.86 -0.66
N LEU A 125 7.02 -14.30 0.43
CA LEU A 125 5.93 -13.56 1.10
C LEU A 125 6.41 -12.26 1.76
N THR A 126 7.73 -12.08 1.93
CA THR A 126 8.32 -10.82 2.42
C THR A 126 7.96 -9.60 1.54
N ALA A 127 7.64 -9.83 0.27
CA ALA A 127 7.14 -8.79 -0.61
C ALA A 127 5.74 -8.26 -0.24
N ILE A 128 4.95 -9.00 0.55
CA ILE A 128 3.68 -8.50 1.12
C ILE A 128 4.00 -7.70 2.40
N THR A 129 4.32 -6.42 2.22
CA THR A 129 4.89 -5.59 3.30
C THR A 129 4.00 -4.41 3.70
N LEU A 130 4.27 -3.83 4.86
CA LEU A 130 3.56 -2.68 5.44
C LEU A 130 4.59 -1.69 6.00
N THR A 131 4.34 -0.39 5.89
CA THR A 131 5.17 0.62 6.57
C THR A 131 5.13 0.48 8.10
N LEU A 132 4.02 -0.03 8.64
CA LEU A 132 3.85 -0.20 10.08
C LEU A 132 4.83 -1.24 10.69
N LEU A 133 5.50 -2.06 9.86
CA LEU A 133 6.52 -2.99 10.34
C LEU A 133 7.70 -2.28 11.01
N ASP A 134 8.03 -1.03 10.63
CA ASP A 134 9.09 -0.25 11.28
C ASP A 134 8.85 0.00 12.78
N SER A 135 7.62 -0.19 13.24
CA SER A 135 7.21 -0.02 14.63
C SER A 135 7.11 -1.34 15.41
N LEU A 136 7.40 -2.49 14.77
CA LEU A 136 7.34 -3.81 15.40
C LEU A 136 8.71 -4.25 15.91
N ALA A 137 8.70 -4.95 17.04
CA ALA A 137 9.84 -5.77 17.45
C ALA A 137 9.94 -7.03 16.58
N GLU A 138 11.13 -7.60 16.47
CA GLU A 138 11.39 -8.82 15.68
C GLU A 138 10.39 -9.95 16.01
N GLN A 139 10.10 -10.20 17.29
CA GLN A 139 9.18 -11.25 17.70
C GLN A 139 7.74 -11.01 17.20
N GLN A 140 7.31 -9.74 17.15
CA GLN A 140 5.98 -9.37 16.67
C GLN A 140 5.88 -9.51 15.15
N GLU A 141 6.94 -9.16 14.42
CA GLU A 141 7.02 -9.43 12.98
C GLU A 141 7.01 -10.93 12.69
N ARG A 142 7.76 -11.73 13.44
CA ARG A 142 7.73 -13.20 13.31
C ARG A 142 6.34 -13.77 13.57
N ALA A 143 5.57 -13.21 14.50
CA ALA A 143 4.18 -13.63 14.75
C ALA A 143 3.27 -13.31 13.56
N LEU A 144 3.46 -12.16 12.90
CA LEU A 144 2.77 -11.82 11.65
C LEU A 144 3.17 -12.78 10.52
N GLU A 145 4.47 -12.97 10.30
CA GLU A 145 4.98 -13.85 9.24
C GLU A 145 4.49 -15.30 9.42
N ASP A 146 4.42 -15.79 10.66
CA ASP A 146 3.84 -17.10 10.96
C ASP A 146 2.32 -17.16 10.67
N ALA A 147 1.59 -16.07 10.91
CA ALA A 147 0.20 -15.97 10.47
C ALA A 147 0.07 -16.01 8.94
N GLN A 148 1.01 -15.40 8.20
CA GLN A 148 1.06 -15.49 6.74
C GLN A 148 1.33 -16.93 6.28
N VAL A 149 2.28 -17.64 6.91
CA VAL A 149 2.54 -19.06 6.63
C VAL A 149 1.28 -19.89 6.83
N ARG A 150 0.59 -19.76 7.98
CA ARG A 150 -0.66 -20.50 8.23
C ARG A 150 -1.77 -20.14 7.23
N ALA A 151 -1.86 -18.87 6.81
CA ALA A 151 -2.84 -18.44 5.83
C ALA A 151 -2.66 -19.12 4.47
N THR A 152 -1.45 -19.58 4.13
CA THR A 152 -1.19 -20.34 2.88
C THR A 152 -1.91 -21.68 2.83
N MET A 153 -2.37 -22.21 3.98
CA MET A 153 -3.13 -23.46 4.09
C MET A 153 -4.54 -23.27 4.67
N ALA A 154 -4.86 -22.08 5.20
CA ALA A 154 -6.18 -21.79 5.75
C ALA A 154 -7.26 -21.82 4.65
N PRO A 155 -8.52 -22.17 4.95
CA PRO A 155 -9.64 -22.01 4.00
C PRO A 155 -9.79 -20.56 3.54
N VAL A 156 -10.20 -20.37 2.29
CA VAL A 156 -10.53 -19.05 1.75
C VAL A 156 -11.62 -18.37 2.60
N GLY A 157 -11.40 -17.10 2.93
CA GLY A 157 -12.29 -16.30 3.77
C GLY A 157 -12.13 -16.53 5.29
N GLN A 158 -11.31 -17.49 5.72
CA GLN A 158 -11.06 -17.73 7.14
C GLN A 158 -9.87 -16.89 7.65
N PRO A 159 -10.07 -16.02 8.66
CA PRO A 159 -8.97 -15.22 9.21
C PRO A 159 -8.04 -16.05 10.10
N VAL A 160 -6.74 -15.90 9.86
CA VAL A 160 -5.68 -16.31 10.77
C VAL A 160 -5.28 -15.11 11.61
N VAL A 161 -5.66 -15.12 12.89
CA VAL A 161 -5.38 -14.04 13.83
C VAL A 161 -4.04 -14.26 14.53
N TRP A 162 -3.33 -13.19 14.84
CA TRP A 162 -2.14 -13.20 15.68
C TRP A 162 -2.13 -12.00 16.64
N ASN A 163 -1.42 -12.15 17.75
CA ASN A 163 -1.20 -11.10 18.73
C ASN A 163 0.12 -11.35 19.45
N ASP A 164 0.89 -10.29 19.66
CA ASP A 164 2.10 -10.31 20.48
C ASP A 164 2.28 -8.94 21.16
N GLY A 165 2.13 -8.91 22.49
CA GLY A 165 2.18 -7.68 23.28
C GLY A 165 1.14 -6.64 22.84
N ASN A 166 1.62 -5.46 22.45
CA ASN A 166 0.79 -4.33 21.99
C ASN A 166 0.46 -4.35 20.48
N ALA A 167 0.92 -5.37 19.76
CA ALA A 167 0.65 -5.55 18.34
C ALA A 167 -0.29 -6.72 18.09
N SER A 168 -1.17 -6.58 17.12
CA SER A 168 -2.08 -7.65 16.70
C SER A 168 -2.47 -7.51 15.25
N GLY A 169 -3.04 -8.57 14.69
CA GLY A 169 -3.45 -8.54 13.30
C GLY A 169 -4.15 -9.80 12.84
N SER A 170 -4.43 -9.82 11.55
CA SER A 170 -4.96 -11.00 10.87
C SER A 170 -4.44 -11.09 9.44
N VAL A 171 -4.36 -12.32 8.95
CA VAL A 171 -4.10 -12.63 7.54
C VAL A 171 -5.25 -13.47 7.02
N ILE A 172 -5.81 -13.10 5.88
CA ILE A 172 -6.95 -13.76 5.25
C ILE A 172 -6.56 -14.10 3.82
N ALA A 173 -6.76 -15.35 3.40
CA ALA A 173 -6.74 -15.69 1.98
C ALA A 173 -8.11 -15.32 1.38
N LEU A 174 -8.15 -14.31 0.52
CA LEU A 174 -9.40 -13.77 -0.05
C LEU A 174 -9.96 -14.65 -1.18
N ARG A 175 -9.05 -15.22 -1.98
CA ARG A 175 -9.35 -16.14 -3.07
C ARG A 175 -8.13 -16.99 -3.39
N ASP A 176 -8.36 -18.08 -4.10
CA ASP A 176 -7.33 -18.90 -4.70
C ASP A 176 -7.70 -19.34 -6.12
N GLY A 177 -6.73 -19.85 -6.86
CA GLY A 177 -6.91 -20.22 -8.25
C GLY A 177 -5.63 -20.76 -8.86
N HIS A 178 -5.64 -20.96 -10.18
CA HIS A 178 -4.46 -21.38 -10.93
C HIS A 178 -4.18 -20.38 -12.07
N THR A 179 -2.91 -20.11 -12.35
CA THR A 179 -2.51 -19.39 -13.57
C THR A 179 -2.81 -20.23 -14.82
N THR A 180 -2.71 -19.62 -16.00
CA THR A 180 -2.80 -20.34 -17.28
C THR A 180 -1.78 -21.48 -17.38
N ASP A 181 -0.61 -21.31 -16.77
CA ASP A 181 0.46 -22.33 -16.71
C ASP A 181 0.25 -23.35 -15.58
N GLY A 182 -0.87 -23.30 -14.87
CA GLY A 182 -1.25 -24.26 -13.83
C GLY A 182 -0.60 -24.03 -12.46
N GLN A 183 0.00 -22.86 -12.21
CA GLN A 183 0.56 -22.54 -10.88
C GLN A 183 -0.56 -22.17 -9.91
N TYR A 184 -0.61 -22.81 -8.74
CA TYR A 184 -1.58 -22.47 -7.70
C TYR A 184 -1.24 -21.11 -7.07
N CYS A 185 -2.20 -20.20 -7.03
CA CYS A 185 -2.04 -18.86 -6.48
C CYS A 185 -3.12 -18.56 -5.45
N ARG A 186 -2.77 -17.69 -4.50
CA ARG A 186 -3.67 -17.18 -3.47
C ARG A 186 -3.50 -15.68 -3.31
N GLU A 187 -4.60 -14.96 -3.18
CA GLU A 187 -4.58 -13.55 -2.78
C GLU A 187 -4.73 -13.45 -1.27
N PHE A 188 -3.85 -12.69 -0.64
CA PHE A 188 -3.86 -12.43 0.78
C PHE A 188 -4.22 -10.97 1.06
N GLN A 189 -5.02 -10.77 2.10
CA GLN A 189 -5.16 -9.51 2.80
C GLN A 189 -4.54 -9.66 4.19
N GLN A 190 -3.67 -8.74 4.56
CA GLN A 190 -3.10 -8.67 5.90
C GLN A 190 -3.46 -7.35 6.57
N ASN A 191 -3.79 -7.41 7.86
CA ASN A 191 -4.08 -6.28 8.72
C ASN A 191 -3.16 -6.33 9.93
N VAL A 192 -2.58 -5.18 10.30
CA VAL A 192 -1.72 -5.03 11.49
C VAL A 192 -2.17 -3.80 12.26
N THR A 193 -2.29 -3.94 13.57
CA THR A 193 -2.71 -2.88 14.49
C THR A 193 -1.68 -2.68 15.60
N ILE A 194 -1.22 -1.44 15.79
CA ILE A 194 -0.29 -1.03 16.86
C ILE A 194 -0.77 0.31 17.40
N GLY A 195 -0.92 0.44 18.73
CA GLY A 195 -1.27 1.73 19.34
C GLY A 195 -2.56 2.36 18.81
N GLY A 196 -3.53 1.55 18.38
CA GLY A 196 -4.79 2.00 17.76
C GLY A 196 -4.70 2.39 16.29
N GLN A 197 -3.51 2.33 15.67
CA GLN A 197 -3.33 2.51 14.23
C GLN A 197 -3.38 1.16 13.53
N THR A 198 -4.29 1.01 12.56
CA THR A 198 -4.40 -0.19 11.73
C THR A 198 -3.95 0.11 10.31
N GLN A 199 -3.11 -0.76 9.75
CA GLN A 199 -2.71 -0.74 8.35
C GLN A 199 -3.06 -2.07 7.67
N GLN A 200 -3.44 -1.98 6.40
CA GLN A 200 -3.72 -3.14 5.56
C GLN A 200 -2.73 -3.21 4.40
N ALA A 201 -2.47 -4.43 3.93
CA ALA A 201 -1.77 -4.70 2.68
C ALA A 201 -2.37 -5.92 2.00
N TYR A 202 -2.16 -6.00 0.70
CA TYR A 202 -2.63 -7.10 -0.13
C TYR A 202 -1.46 -7.66 -0.92
N GLY A 203 -1.59 -8.91 -1.36
CA GLY A 203 -0.62 -9.51 -2.26
C GLY A 203 -1.12 -10.84 -2.80
N THR A 204 -0.96 -11.05 -4.10
CA THR A 204 -1.14 -12.35 -4.72
C THR A 204 0.19 -13.08 -4.72
N ALA A 205 0.21 -14.32 -4.24
CA ALA A 205 1.40 -15.17 -4.32
C ALA A 205 1.07 -16.52 -4.96
N CYS A 206 1.99 -17.01 -5.78
CA CYS A 206 1.89 -18.26 -6.50
C CYS A 206 2.94 -19.26 -6.03
N GLN A 207 2.51 -20.48 -5.80
CA GLN A 207 3.38 -21.59 -5.42
C GLN A 207 4.16 -22.08 -6.65
N GLN A 208 5.47 -22.13 -6.50
CA GLN A 208 6.41 -22.61 -7.50
C GLN A 208 6.50 -24.15 -7.48
N PRO A 209 7.06 -24.79 -8.53
CA PRO A 209 7.21 -26.25 -8.58
C PRO A 209 8.06 -26.84 -7.44
N ASP A 210 9.03 -26.08 -6.92
CA ASP A 210 9.83 -26.46 -5.75
C ASP A 210 9.07 -26.27 -4.42
N GLY A 211 7.87 -25.68 -4.47
CA GLY A 211 6.95 -25.39 -3.37
C GLY A 211 7.23 -24.08 -2.63
N ALA A 212 8.11 -23.21 -3.13
CA ALA A 212 8.26 -21.85 -2.62
C ALA A 212 7.12 -20.94 -3.10
N TRP A 213 6.76 -19.96 -2.29
CA TRP A 213 5.78 -18.94 -2.65
C TRP A 213 6.49 -17.73 -3.22
N ARG A 214 6.00 -17.22 -4.34
CA ARG A 214 6.44 -15.95 -4.93
C ARG A 214 5.27 -15.01 -5.08
N VAL A 215 5.43 -13.80 -4.58
CA VAL A 215 4.47 -12.72 -4.85
C VAL A 215 4.57 -12.35 -6.32
N VAL A 216 3.41 -12.26 -6.98
CA VAL A 216 3.27 -11.80 -8.36
C VAL A 216 2.67 -10.41 -8.32
N ALA A 217 3.13 -9.53 -9.22
CA ALA A 217 2.44 -8.25 -9.43
C ALA A 217 1.15 -8.55 -10.20
N ASP A 218 0.00 -8.08 -9.69
CA ASP A 218 -1.18 -7.98 -10.54
C ASP A 218 -0.88 -6.95 -11.63
N ASN A 219 -0.67 -7.44 -12.84
CA ASN A 219 -0.62 -6.63 -14.05
C ASN A 219 -2.04 -6.60 -14.62
N ASP A 220 -2.95 -5.87 -13.96
CA ASP A 220 -4.25 -5.52 -14.57
C ASP A 220 -4.05 -4.48 -15.69
#